data_AF-A0A3P7NL68-F1
#
_entry.id   AF-A0A3P7NL68-F1
#
_cell.length_a   1.000
_cell.length_b   1.000
_cell.length_c   1.000
_cell.angle_alpha   90.00
_cell.angle_beta   90.00
_cell.angle_gamma   90.00
#
_symmetry.space_group_name_H-M   'P 1'
#
loop_
_entity.id
_entity.type
_entity.pdbx_description
1 polymer ?
#
loop_
_entity_poly.entity_id
_entity_poly.type
_entity_poly.pdbx_seq_one_letter_code
_entity_poly.pdbx_strand_id
1 'polypeptide(L)'
;MDKCGFDFIELTGGSLSKLFKLKDESANKREAYFAEFALKTRSVVKNTVLYVTGGFRTAKVMVDCIKNSFTDGIGLGRPTTAEPGSQTCLWRYASHLQ
;
A
#
# COMPACT_ATOMS: atom_id res chain seq x y z
N MET A 1 -12.89 -2.07 -15.85
CA MET A 1 -12.61 -0.97 -14.92
C MET A 1 -12.05 0.23 -15.67
N ASP A 2 -10.96 0.11 -16.44
CA ASP A 2 -10.40 1.25 -17.19
C ASP A 2 -11.39 1.89 -18.20
N LYS A 3 -12.40 1.14 -18.68
CA LYS A 3 -13.46 1.65 -19.56
C LYS A 3 -14.65 2.28 -18.81
N CYS A 4 -14.69 2.17 -17.48
CA CYS A 4 -15.79 2.66 -16.66
C CYS A 4 -15.59 4.11 -16.21
N GLY A 5 -14.43 4.72 -16.49
CA GLY A 5 -14.16 6.12 -16.18
C GLY A 5 -13.95 6.40 -14.68
N PHE A 6 -13.45 5.43 -13.91
CA PHE A 6 -13.10 5.65 -12.51
C PHE A 6 -11.76 6.40 -12.40
N ASP A 7 -11.68 7.39 -11.51
CA ASP A 7 -10.46 8.16 -11.27
C ASP A 7 -9.39 7.35 -10.52
N PHE A 8 -9.82 6.56 -9.53
CA PHE A 8 -8.94 5.70 -8.77
C PHE A 8 -9.65 4.44 -8.26
N ILE A 9 -8.85 3.44 -7.92
CA ILE A 9 -9.26 2.20 -7.28
C ILE A 9 -8.46 2.06 -6.00
N GLU A 10 -9.14 1.88 -4.88
CA GLU A 10 -8.51 1.61 -3.60
C GLU A 10 -8.70 0.14 -3.21
N LEU A 11 -7.59 -0.57 -2.98
CA LEU A 11 -7.59 -1.93 -2.47
C LEU A 11 -7.37 -1.92 -0.96
N THR A 12 -8.38 -2.38 -0.22
CA THR A 12 -8.30 -2.53 1.24
C THR A 12 -8.19 -4.01 1.60
N GLY A 13 -7.22 -4.37 2.45
CA GLY A 13 -7.00 -5.77 2.87
C GLY A 13 -7.18 -6.01 4.37
N GLY A 14 -7.81 -5.06 5.08
CA GLY A 14 -8.01 -5.16 6.53
C GLY A 14 -8.84 -6.36 6.98
N SER A 15 -9.76 -6.84 6.13
CA SER A 15 -10.60 -8.02 6.40
C SER A 15 -9.96 -9.32 5.89
N LEU A 16 -9.35 -9.31 4.70
CA LEU A 16 -8.61 -10.47 4.17
C LEU A 16 -7.42 -10.83 5.07
N SER A 17 -6.67 -9.86 5.58
CA SER A 17 -5.55 -10.14 6.50
C SER A 17 -5.98 -10.83 7.80
N LYS A 18 -7.21 -10.58 8.28
CA LYS A 18 -7.81 -11.34 9.40
C LYS A 18 -8.26 -12.73 8.96
N LEU A 19 -8.83 -12.86 7.76
CA LEU A 19 -9.27 -14.13 7.18
C LEU A 19 -8.10 -15.08 6.91
N PHE A 20 -6.95 -14.56 6.47
CA PHE A 20 -5.71 -15.29 6.24
C PHE A 20 -4.86 -15.50 7.51
N LYS A 21 -5.38 -15.18 8.71
CA LYS A 21 -4.65 -15.26 9.99
C LYS A 21 -3.28 -14.56 9.99
N LEU A 22 -3.07 -13.58 9.11
CA LEU A 22 -1.83 -12.79 9.04
C LEU A 22 -1.63 -11.87 10.27
N LYS A 23 -2.57 -11.91 11.23
CA LYS A 23 -2.59 -11.07 12.44
C LYS A 23 -1.37 -11.32 13.34
N ASP A 24 -0.92 -12.56 13.42
CA ASP A 24 0.23 -12.98 14.25
C ASP A 24 1.52 -13.16 13.43
N GLU A 25 1.46 -12.90 12.12
CA GLU A 25 2.62 -13.01 11.25
C GLU A 25 3.48 -11.75 11.28
N SER A 26 4.79 -11.95 11.04
CA SER A 26 5.79 -10.89 11.03
C SER A 26 5.42 -9.78 10.05
N ALA A 27 5.89 -8.55 10.32
CA ALA A 27 5.59 -7.39 9.47
C ALA A 27 5.88 -7.66 7.99
N ASN A 28 7.00 -8.34 7.71
CA ASN A 28 7.43 -8.69 6.36
C ASN A 28 6.41 -9.54 5.60
N LYS A 29 5.83 -10.57 6.22
CA LYS A 29 4.86 -11.45 5.54
C LYS A 29 3.55 -10.74 5.25
N ARG A 30 3.12 -9.87 6.17
CA ARG A 30 1.98 -8.98 5.93
C ARG A 30 2.23 -8.06 4.75
N GLU A 31 3.34 -7.35 4.73
CA GLU A 31 3.64 -6.40 3.67
C GLU A 31 3.79 -7.07 2.29
N ALA A 32 4.41 -8.25 2.23
CA ALA A 32 4.53 -9.04 1.00
C ALA A 32 3.16 -9.43 0.42
N TYR A 33 2.20 -9.80 1.28
CA TYR A 33 0.84 -10.12 0.85
C TYR A 33 0.16 -8.94 0.12
N PHE A 34 0.29 -7.72 0.66
CA PHE A 34 -0.28 -6.53 0.04
C PHE A 34 0.45 -6.16 -1.26
N ALA A 35 1.77 -6.32 -1.31
CA ALA A 35 2.55 -6.06 -2.52
C ALA A 35 2.20 -7.03 -3.65
N GLU A 36 2.04 -8.33 -3.36
CA GLU A 36 1.64 -9.33 -4.36
C GLU A 36 0.22 -9.06 -4.91
N PHE A 37 -0.69 -8.67 -4.02
CA PHE A 37 -2.05 -8.30 -4.42
C PHE A 37 -2.06 -7.06 -5.30
N ALA A 38 -1.28 -6.03 -4.94
CA ALA A 38 -1.10 -4.82 -5.74
C ALA A 38 -0.59 -5.15 -7.15
N LEU A 39 0.43 -6.02 -7.24
CA LEU A 39 1.01 -6.45 -8.51
C LEU A 39 -0.03 -7.16 -9.40
N LYS A 40 -0.80 -8.10 -8.81
CA LYS A 40 -1.87 -8.80 -9.52
C LYS A 40 -2.93 -7.83 -10.04
N THR A 41 -3.37 -6.87 -9.22
CA THR A 41 -4.36 -5.88 -9.68
C THR A 41 -3.79 -4.93 -10.75
N ARG A 42 -2.54 -4.49 -10.61
CA ARG A 42 -1.85 -3.63 -11.60
C ARG A 42 -1.61 -4.33 -12.94
N SER A 43 -1.60 -5.67 -12.97
CA SER A 43 -1.59 -6.39 -14.25
C SER A 43 -2.89 -6.21 -15.05
N VAL A 44 -4.02 -6.02 -14.35
CA VAL A 44 -5.37 -5.93 -14.95
C VAL A 44 -5.82 -4.48 -15.15
N VAL A 45 -5.42 -3.58 -14.24
CA VAL A 45 -5.75 -2.15 -14.26
C VAL A 45 -4.53 -1.37 -14.74
N LYS A 46 -4.64 -0.70 -15.89
CA LYS A 46 -3.52 0.01 -16.52
C LYS A 46 -3.62 1.52 -16.42
N ASN A 47 -4.84 2.04 -16.61
CA ASN A 47 -5.04 3.49 -16.76
C ASN A 47 -5.60 4.15 -15.49
N THR A 48 -6.14 3.37 -14.56
CA THR A 48 -6.74 3.89 -13.33
C THR A 48 -5.71 3.97 -12.21
N VAL A 49 -5.73 5.06 -11.44
CA VAL A 49 -4.84 5.24 -10.29
C VAL A 49 -5.12 4.16 -9.25
N LEU A 50 -4.11 3.43 -8.82
CA LEU A 50 -4.23 2.31 -7.90
C LEU A 50 -3.65 2.66 -6.53
N TYR A 51 -4.50 2.68 -5.51
CA TYR A 51 -4.12 2.83 -4.11
C TYR A 51 -4.22 1.51 -3.37
N VAL A 52 -3.28 1.25 -2.45
CA VAL A 52 -3.32 0.08 -1.56
C VAL A 52 -3.29 0.53 -0.12
N THR A 53 -4.28 0.10 0.66
CA THR A 53 -4.48 0.56 2.03
C THR A 53 -4.50 -0.61 3.01
N GLY A 54 -3.61 -0.52 4.01
CA GLY A 54 -3.50 -1.46 5.13
C GLY A 54 -2.30 -2.39 5.05
N GLY A 55 -1.81 -2.82 6.22
CA GLY A 55 -0.72 -3.80 6.34
C GLY A 55 0.70 -3.22 6.37
N PHE A 56 0.93 -2.08 5.71
CA PHE A 56 2.22 -1.40 5.70
C PHE A 56 2.61 -0.80 7.07
N ARG A 57 3.85 -1.04 7.47
CA ARG A 57 4.50 -0.51 8.68
C ARG A 57 5.92 0.00 8.43
N THR A 58 6.53 -0.39 7.32
CA THR A 58 7.91 -0.05 6.99
C THR A 58 7.97 0.97 5.86
N ALA A 59 8.58 2.13 6.12
CA ALA A 59 8.73 3.19 5.12
C ALA A 59 9.46 2.72 3.85
N LYS A 60 10.50 1.91 4.01
CA LYS A 60 11.25 1.30 2.89
C LYS A 60 10.33 0.52 1.96
N VAL A 61 9.49 -0.36 2.50
CA VAL A 61 8.59 -1.18 1.69
C VAL A 61 7.57 -0.31 0.96
N MET A 62 7.04 0.72 1.63
CA MET A 62 6.13 1.67 1.00
C MET A 62 6.77 2.37 -0.21
N VAL A 63 8.00 2.88 -0.04
CA VAL A 63 8.75 3.54 -1.11
C VAL A 63 9.06 2.56 -2.24
N ASP A 64 9.49 1.34 -1.92
CA ASP A 64 9.82 0.31 -2.91
C ASP A 64 8.58 -0.07 -3.74
N CYS A 65 7.39 -0.20 -3.13
CA CYS A 65 6.16 -0.49 -3.86
C CYS A 65 5.78 0.60 -4.88
N ILE A 66 5.97 1.88 -4.52
CA ILE A 66 5.70 3.00 -5.42
C ILE A 66 6.76 3.06 -6.53
N LYS A 67 8.05 2.95 -6.19
CA LYS A 67 9.15 2.98 -7.18
C LYS A 67 9.04 1.86 -8.21
N ASN A 68 8.63 0.67 -7.79
CA ASN A 68 8.42 -0.47 -8.68
C ASN A 68 7.08 -0.43 -9.42
N SER A 69 6.31 0.68 -9.32
CA SER A 69 5.00 0.85 -9.97
C SER A 69 3.99 -0.23 -9.63
N PHE A 70 4.08 -0.84 -8.45
CA PHE A 70 3.10 -1.83 -7.98
C PHE A 70 1.78 -1.16 -7.57
N THR A 71 1.87 0.09 -7.10
CA THR A 71 0.75 0.96 -6.73
C THR A 71 1.17 2.41 -6.94
N ASP A 72 0.22 3.29 -7.24
CA ASP A 72 0.47 4.72 -7.38
C ASP A 72 0.43 5.45 -6.02
N GLY A 73 -0.12 4.82 -4.99
CA GLY A 73 -0.11 5.38 -3.64
C GLY A 73 -0.49 4.39 -2.55
N ILE A 74 -0.13 4.72 -1.32
CA ILE A 74 -0.36 3.86 -0.15
C ILE A 74 -1.19 4.62 0.88
N GLY A 75 -2.31 4.02 1.28
CA GLY A 75 -3.15 4.54 2.36
C GLY A 75 -2.66 4.10 3.73
N LEU A 76 -2.49 5.06 4.63
CA LEU A 76 -2.10 4.85 6.02
C LEU A 76 -3.27 5.18 6.97
N GLY A 77 -3.67 4.20 7.78
CA GLY A 77 -4.71 4.36 8.81
C GLY A 77 -4.11 4.38 10.22
N ARG A 78 -4.20 3.26 10.95
CA ARG A 78 -3.73 3.17 12.35
C ARG A 78 -2.31 3.72 12.65
N PRO A 79 -1.30 3.60 11.77
CA PRO A 79 0.01 4.22 12.04
C PRO A 79 -0.06 5.74 12.17
N THR A 80 -0.93 6.42 11.42
CA THR A 80 -1.05 7.90 11.48
C THR A 80 -1.78 8.38 12.72
N THR A 81 -2.59 7.53 13.37
CA THR A 81 -3.26 7.89 14.63
C THR A 81 -2.31 7.91 15.83
N ALA A 82 -1.19 7.18 15.77
CA ALA A 82 -0.21 7.15 16.86
C ALA A 82 0.74 8.36 16.81
N GLU A 83 1.04 8.86 15.62
CA GLU A 83 1.95 9.98 15.42
C GLU A 83 1.39 10.91 14.32
N PRO A 84 0.78 12.06 14.71
CA PRO A 84 0.15 13.00 13.79
C PRO A 84 1.07 13.65 12.75
N GLY A 85 2.39 13.40 12.78
CA GLY A 85 3.38 13.86 11.81
C GLY A 85 4.06 12.73 11.00
N SER A 86 3.65 11.49 11.19
CA SER A 86 4.29 10.32 10.56
C SER A 86 4.30 10.39 9.03
N GLN A 87 3.28 10.98 8.41
CA GLN A 87 3.23 11.25 6.97
C GLN A 87 4.34 12.21 6.50
N THR A 88 4.68 13.23 7.30
CA THR A 88 5.75 14.18 6.98
C THR A 88 7.12 13.52 7.11
N CYS A 89 7.31 12.68 8.12
CA CYS A 89 8.53 11.87 8.29
C CYS A 89 8.71 10.88 7.13
N LEU A 90 7.63 10.23 6.69
CA LEU A 90 7.65 9.33 5.53
C LEU A 90 8.03 10.07 4.25
N TRP A 91 7.44 11.25 4.04
CA TRP A 91 7.75 12.09 2.88
C TRP A 91 9.23 12.50 2.86
N ARG A 92 9.76 12.97 3.99
CA ARG A 92 11.19 13.28 4.12
C ARG A 92 12.06 12.06 3.80
N TYR A 93 11.72 10.88 4.33
CA TYR A 93 12.46 9.65 4.04
C TYR A 93 12.46 9.32 2.54
N ALA A 94 11.32 9.42 1.87
CA ALA A 94 11.21 9.18 0.43
C ALA A 94 12.04 10.18 -0.40
N SER A 95 12.05 11.47 -0.02
CA SER A 95 12.84 12.51 -0.69
C SER A 95 14.36 12.29 -0.60
N HIS A 96 14.85 11.66 0.47
CA HIS A 96 16.28 11.33 0.60
C HIS A 96 16.71 10.09 -0.21
N LEU A 97 15.75 9.35 -0.78
CA LEU A 97 16.00 8.15 -1.59
C LEU A 97 15.86 8.40 -3.10
N GLN A 98 15.56 9.63 -3.52
CA GLN A 98 15.55 10.05 -4.94
C GLN A 98 16.94 10.52 -5.35
#